data_AF-A0AAD5YMZ0-F1
#
_entry.id   AF-A0AAD5YMZ0-F1
#
_cell.length_a   1.000
_cell.length_b   1.000
_cell.length_c   1.000
_cell.angle_alpha   90.00
_cell.angle_beta   90.00
_cell.angle_gamma   90.00
#
_symmetry.space_group_name_H-M   'P 1'
#
loop_
_entity.id
_entity.type
_entity.pdbx_description
1 polymer ?
#
loop_
_entity_poly.entity_id
_entity_poly.type
_entity_poly.pdbx_seq_one_letter_code
_entity_poly.pdbx_strand_id
1 'polypeptide(L)'
;MQDPADLVLEQNHNPLKRQVPVVDPTQEFTDEWLEEFKAPLDLEKARLEPHLRDRVNSGWLSWRKTYNAYLAPDPEKYPFPHADQASEEAVGVIREIAQKESFWKELKTHYSSENNAEVIVQDDVSCVKSIFQLVGHGPFEVLKPIVEELLEKQEKNKQRGAAEFLAGVLAGSKHWPTNKQLELWQWSLPLMKKIFSHTNNDTISIWSSFLEYMFYRKDPRRVQPLVDYLVEEFHSVNFQSESTLEIIKVLCYFRALYEQLGWKFSAWTDEVLRTYWPHIASEHDEVVAYISEMMTFSSKVMWRPNPSVPTTEAFVRESRTAPLDADLMGARGVFHEGRVLELARKFPQWREERLPGVRAFQSTYDRVGVLVCRWLFQMVHDTNAITAFDYILPLMPELFRFTEINDNDDLATRAGLLLNRMCGVIPPRRLIHSVLDQLFQAIQKSPSWRVRLKILPLVQIYYFRQGPLIKDVMISEMMEVICRCLDDEVVEVREMAATTLSAVLRVSPRRSVVALKVTPVSSQRRLCFAQHPRLF
;
A
#
# COMPACT_ATOMS: atom_id res chain seq x y z
N MET A 1 31.30 -19.28 3.80
CA MET A 1 31.65 -20.00 2.57
C MET A 1 31.98 -21.42 2.96
N GLN A 2 31.52 -22.41 2.20
CA GLN A 2 31.78 -23.83 2.47
C GLN A 2 32.82 -24.39 1.49
N ASP A 3 32.93 -23.83 0.27
CA ASP A 3 33.97 -24.18 -0.70
C ASP A 3 34.52 -22.94 -1.46
N PRO A 4 35.63 -23.05 -2.22
CA PRO A 4 36.18 -21.94 -3.02
C PRO A 4 35.28 -21.46 -4.17
N ALA A 5 34.37 -22.30 -4.67
CA ALA A 5 33.43 -21.90 -5.71
C ALA A 5 32.39 -20.93 -5.13
N ASP A 6 32.02 -21.07 -3.86
CA ASP A 6 31.16 -20.11 -3.16
C ASP A 6 31.75 -18.70 -3.19
N LEU A 7 33.07 -18.55 -3.04
CA LEU A 7 33.73 -17.24 -3.10
C LEU A 7 33.62 -16.63 -4.50
N VAL A 8 33.85 -17.43 -5.55
CA VAL A 8 33.75 -16.98 -6.95
C VAL A 8 32.30 -16.64 -7.34
N LEU A 9 31.33 -17.36 -6.78
CA LEU A 9 29.91 -17.19 -7.05
C LEU A 9 29.19 -16.27 -6.06
N GLU A 10 29.94 -15.64 -5.14
CA GLU A 10 29.43 -14.79 -4.05
C GLU A 10 28.30 -15.46 -3.23
N GLN A 11 28.39 -16.79 -3.06
CA GLN A 11 27.41 -17.57 -2.32
C GLN A 11 27.68 -17.53 -0.82
N ASN A 12 26.67 -17.03 -0.09
CA ASN A 12 26.72 -16.89 1.35
C ASN A 12 25.86 -17.93 2.06
N HIS A 13 26.49 -18.71 2.94
CA HIS A 13 25.85 -19.72 3.77
C HIS A 13 25.64 -19.19 5.18
N ASN A 14 24.39 -18.96 5.57
CA ASN A 14 24.05 -18.57 6.93
C ASN A 14 23.76 -19.84 7.77
N PRO A 15 24.50 -20.08 8.87
CA PRO A 15 24.39 -21.30 9.67
C PRO A 15 23.06 -21.44 10.41
N LEU A 16 22.27 -20.37 10.54
CA LEU A 16 20.93 -20.39 11.11
C LEU A 16 19.85 -20.66 10.05
N LYS A 17 20.15 -20.51 8.77
CA LYS A 17 19.18 -20.69 7.69
C LYS A 17 18.88 -22.17 7.46
N ARG A 18 17.61 -22.51 7.29
CA ARG A 18 17.11 -23.86 6.96
C ARG A 18 16.12 -23.76 5.80
N GLN A 19 16.05 -24.83 5.01
CA GLN A 19 14.96 -25.03 4.07
C GLN A 19 13.89 -25.88 4.76
N VAL A 20 12.69 -25.33 4.91
CA VAL A 20 11.56 -26.00 5.56
C VAL A 20 10.66 -26.57 4.46
N PRO A 21 10.31 -27.87 4.52
CA PRO A 21 9.39 -28.47 3.56
C PRO A 21 7.99 -27.87 3.71
N VAL A 22 7.34 -27.62 2.59
CA VAL A 22 5.90 -27.31 2.55
C VAL A 22 5.17 -28.63 2.37
N VAL A 23 4.40 -29.01 3.39
CA VAL A 23 3.57 -30.23 3.39
C VAL A 23 2.13 -29.78 3.13
N ASP A 24 1.46 -30.41 2.17
CA ASP A 24 0.07 -30.16 1.81
C ASP A 24 -0.29 -28.67 1.66
N PRO A 25 0.24 -27.97 0.64
CA PRO A 25 -0.01 -26.55 0.44
C PRO A 25 -1.49 -26.32 0.12
N THR A 26 -2.29 -25.94 1.11
CA THR A 26 -3.68 -25.50 0.98
C THR A 26 -3.82 -23.99 1.19
N GLN A 27 -5.03 -23.46 0.98
CA GLN A 27 -5.32 -22.06 1.33
C GLN A 27 -5.26 -21.87 2.86
N GLU A 28 -5.76 -22.84 3.61
CA GLU A 28 -5.71 -22.87 5.08
C GLU A 28 -4.26 -22.88 5.59
N PHE A 29 -3.37 -23.66 4.98
CA PHE A 29 -1.93 -23.62 5.30
C PHE A 29 -1.35 -22.21 5.13
N THR A 30 -1.78 -21.50 4.09
CA THR A 30 -1.31 -20.13 3.83
C THR A 30 -1.83 -19.16 4.89
N ASP A 31 -3.09 -19.31 5.30
CA ASP A 31 -3.71 -18.50 6.35
C ASP A 31 -3.01 -18.72 7.70
N GLU A 32 -2.82 -19.97 8.11
CA GLU A 32 -2.08 -20.33 9.33
C GLU A 32 -0.64 -19.79 9.29
N TRP A 33 0.05 -19.93 8.14
CA TRP A 33 1.41 -19.46 7.96
C TRP A 33 1.54 -17.94 8.11
N LEU A 34 0.52 -17.17 7.71
CA LEU A 34 0.47 -15.72 7.88
C LEU A 34 0.13 -15.32 9.32
N GLU A 35 -0.81 -16.00 9.97
CA GLU A 35 -1.19 -15.75 11.37
C GLU A 35 0.00 -15.93 12.34
N GLU A 36 0.91 -16.84 12.04
CA GLU A 36 2.12 -17.07 12.85
C GLU A 36 3.04 -15.84 12.98
N PHE A 37 2.95 -14.85 12.08
CA PHE A 37 3.74 -13.62 12.23
C PHE A 37 3.28 -12.74 13.39
N LYS A 38 1.99 -12.84 13.75
CA LYS A 38 1.39 -12.12 14.87
C LYS A 38 1.61 -12.83 16.20
N ALA A 39 1.78 -14.15 16.17
CA ALA A 39 2.04 -14.93 17.37
C ALA A 39 3.43 -14.60 17.98
N PRO A 40 3.52 -14.41 19.31
CA PRO A 40 4.80 -14.26 19.98
C PRO A 40 5.74 -15.45 19.70
N LEU A 41 7.03 -15.15 19.55
CA LEU A 41 8.04 -16.18 19.31
C LEU A 41 8.42 -16.92 20.59
N ASP A 42 8.20 -18.24 20.60
CA ASP A 42 8.84 -19.12 21.56
C ASP A 42 10.33 -19.27 21.20
N LEU A 43 11.20 -18.63 21.99
CA LEU A 43 12.65 -18.63 21.75
C LEU A 43 13.28 -20.02 21.91
N GLU A 44 12.82 -20.84 22.86
CA GLU A 44 13.38 -22.18 23.06
C GLU A 44 13.05 -23.07 21.87
N LYS A 45 11.79 -23.02 21.42
CA LYS A 45 11.37 -23.72 20.20
C LYS A 45 12.11 -23.20 18.96
N ALA A 46 12.24 -21.88 18.82
CA ALA A 46 12.89 -21.26 17.67
C ALA A 46 14.40 -21.55 17.58
N ARG A 47 15.06 -21.97 18.66
CA ARG A 47 16.46 -22.44 18.64
C ARG A 47 16.61 -23.83 18.04
N LEU A 48 15.59 -24.68 18.21
CA LEU A 48 15.59 -26.05 17.70
C LEU A 48 14.98 -26.13 16.29
N GLU A 49 13.98 -25.31 16.02
CA GLU A 49 13.17 -25.34 14.81
C GLU A 49 13.14 -23.98 14.10
N PRO A 50 13.29 -23.92 12.76
CA PRO A 50 13.44 -22.67 12.03
C PRO A 50 12.11 -21.93 11.87
N HIS A 51 11.79 -21.03 12.80
CA HIS A 51 10.52 -20.29 12.82
C HIS A 51 10.59 -18.92 12.14
N LEU A 52 11.76 -18.25 12.12
CA LEU A 52 11.89 -16.86 11.69
C LEU A 52 11.99 -16.73 10.17
N ARG A 53 11.17 -15.87 9.55
CA ARG A 53 10.97 -15.75 8.10
C ARG A 53 11.11 -14.29 7.64
N ASP A 54 12.35 -13.92 7.31
CA ASP A 54 12.68 -12.54 6.94
C ASP A 54 12.16 -12.13 5.56
N ARG A 55 12.22 -13.04 4.58
CA ARG A 55 11.75 -12.79 3.21
C ARG A 55 10.61 -13.74 2.89
N VAL A 56 9.58 -13.22 2.22
CA VAL A 56 8.51 -14.02 1.65
C VAL A 56 8.77 -14.18 0.16
N ASN A 57 9.30 -15.34 -0.22
CA ASN A 57 9.73 -15.65 -1.59
C ASN A 57 8.97 -16.85 -2.18
N SER A 58 7.91 -17.27 -1.52
CA SER A 58 7.00 -18.36 -1.88
C SER A 58 5.63 -18.11 -1.22
N GLY A 59 4.58 -18.72 -1.73
CA GLY A 59 3.27 -18.78 -1.07
C GLY A 59 2.22 -17.84 -1.64
N TRP A 60 2.56 -16.60 -2.03
CA TRP A 60 1.55 -15.65 -2.52
C TRP A 60 0.85 -16.14 -3.80
N LEU A 61 1.60 -16.57 -4.82
CA LEU A 61 1.03 -17.17 -6.04
C LEU A 61 0.90 -18.68 -5.94
N SER A 62 1.99 -19.32 -5.53
CA SER A 62 2.04 -20.76 -5.26
C SER A 62 3.18 -21.06 -4.31
N TRP A 63 3.07 -22.18 -3.62
CA TRP A 63 4.09 -22.72 -2.75
C TRP A 63 5.12 -23.52 -3.55
N ARG A 64 6.39 -23.23 -3.29
CA ARG A 64 7.50 -24.10 -3.61
C ARG A 64 7.51 -25.29 -2.67
N LYS A 65 8.25 -26.35 -3.03
CA LYS A 65 8.47 -27.51 -2.15
C LYS A 65 9.09 -27.15 -0.81
N THR A 66 9.88 -26.07 -0.76
CA THR A 66 10.49 -25.57 0.47
C THR A 66 10.47 -24.05 0.52
N TYR A 67 10.47 -23.49 1.73
CA TYR A 67 10.74 -22.07 1.97
C TYR A 67 11.90 -21.88 2.93
N ASN A 68 12.49 -20.69 2.93
CA ASN A 68 13.59 -20.37 3.82
C ASN A 68 13.07 -19.87 5.16
N ALA A 69 13.56 -20.46 6.25
CA ALA A 69 13.37 -19.94 7.59
C ALA A 69 14.68 -20.03 8.38
N TYR A 70 14.72 -19.42 9.56
CA TYR A 70 15.92 -19.27 10.36
C TYR A 70 15.66 -19.72 11.80
N LEU A 71 16.68 -20.36 12.37
CA LEU A 71 16.76 -20.58 13.82
C LEU A 71 17.03 -19.26 14.54
N ALA A 72 16.58 -19.18 15.80
CA ALA A 72 17.04 -18.19 16.74
C ALA A 72 18.52 -18.45 17.09
N PRO A 73 19.33 -17.40 17.33
CA PRO A 73 20.70 -17.55 17.81
C PRO A 73 20.79 -18.25 19.17
N ASP A 74 21.97 -18.77 19.49
CA ASP A 74 22.29 -19.33 20.81
C ASP A 74 22.26 -18.22 21.89
N PRO A 75 22.00 -18.54 23.17
CA PRO A 75 22.01 -17.56 24.25
C PRO A 75 23.34 -16.83 24.46
N GLU A 76 24.46 -17.54 24.28
CA GLU A 76 25.80 -17.06 24.65
C GLU A 76 26.78 -17.08 23.48
N LYS A 77 26.66 -18.07 22.58
CA LYS A 77 27.62 -18.29 21.51
C LYS A 77 27.24 -17.51 20.26
N TYR A 78 28.24 -16.95 19.61
CA TYR A 78 28.04 -16.39 18.27
C TYR A 78 27.78 -17.51 17.26
N PRO A 79 26.77 -17.34 16.39
CA PRO A 79 26.35 -18.40 15.47
C PRO A 79 27.30 -18.54 14.27
N PHE A 80 28.12 -17.53 13.99
CA PHE A 80 29.09 -17.57 12.90
C PHE A 80 30.43 -18.03 13.46
N PRO A 81 31.06 -19.07 12.86
CA PRO A 81 32.45 -19.40 13.15
C PRO A 81 33.32 -18.15 12.96
N HIS A 82 34.41 -18.05 13.74
CA HIS A 82 35.44 -17.03 13.51
C HIS A 82 35.76 -16.94 12.03
N ALA A 83 36.04 -15.73 11.56
CA ALA A 83 36.38 -15.48 10.18
C ALA A 83 37.44 -16.50 9.73
N ASP A 84 37.42 -16.89 8.45
CA ASP A 84 38.48 -17.71 7.89
C ASP A 84 39.84 -17.17 8.37
N GLN A 85 40.80 -18.05 8.69
CA GLN A 85 42.05 -17.66 9.34
C GLN A 85 42.78 -16.55 8.56
N ALA A 86 42.59 -16.50 7.23
CA ALA A 86 43.11 -15.45 6.35
C ALA A 86 42.51 -14.05 6.60
N SER A 87 41.32 -13.95 7.19
CA SER A 87 40.59 -12.70 7.45
C SER A 87 40.73 -12.19 8.89
N GLU A 88 41.28 -13.00 9.81
CA GLU A 88 41.31 -12.66 11.24
C GLU A 88 42.15 -11.39 11.51
N GLU A 89 43.24 -11.18 10.78
CA GLU A 89 44.06 -9.95 10.90
C GLU A 89 43.25 -8.70 10.54
N ALA A 90 42.58 -8.70 9.38
CA ALA A 90 41.77 -7.57 8.94
C ALA A 90 40.58 -7.30 9.87
N VAL A 91 39.90 -8.35 10.33
CA VAL A 91 38.80 -8.24 11.30
C VAL A 91 39.32 -7.75 12.66
N GLY A 92 40.52 -8.18 13.06
CA GLY A 92 41.23 -7.71 14.26
C GLY A 92 41.46 -6.20 14.23
N VAL A 93 41.98 -5.67 13.12
CA VAL A 93 42.17 -4.21 12.95
C VAL A 93 40.85 -3.46 13.05
N ILE A 94 39.79 -3.94 12.40
CA ILE A 94 38.45 -3.32 12.49
C ILE A 94 37.94 -3.34 13.93
N ARG A 95 38.15 -4.45 14.66
CA ARG A 95 37.75 -4.60 16.07
C ARG A 95 38.47 -3.58 16.95
N GLU A 96 39.78 -3.42 16.78
CA GLU A 96 40.56 -2.43 17.52
C GLU A 96 40.10 -1.00 17.25
N ILE A 97 39.81 -0.65 15.99
CA ILE A 97 39.30 0.67 15.64
C ILE A 97 37.92 0.90 16.27
N ALA A 98 37.02 -0.07 16.15
CA ALA A 98 35.66 0.04 16.67
C ALA A 98 35.59 0.08 18.21
N GLN A 99 36.65 -0.31 18.92
CA GLN A 99 36.74 -0.14 20.38
C GLN A 99 37.22 1.26 20.81
N LYS A 100 37.69 2.11 19.89
CA LYS A 100 38.16 3.46 20.22
C LYS A 100 36.99 4.43 20.29
N GLU A 101 36.88 5.13 21.42
CA GLU A 101 35.88 6.20 21.58
C GLU A 101 36.06 7.34 20.56
N SER A 102 37.31 7.65 20.20
CA SER A 102 37.62 8.69 19.21
C SER A 102 37.00 8.41 17.84
N PHE A 103 37.00 7.15 17.41
CA PHE A 103 36.40 6.74 16.14
C PHE A 103 34.91 7.06 16.09
N TRP A 104 34.16 6.68 17.13
CA TRP A 104 32.73 6.95 17.19
C TRP A 104 32.41 8.44 17.39
N LYS A 105 33.27 9.20 18.08
CA LYS A 105 33.13 10.66 18.21
C LYS A 105 33.35 11.40 16.88
N GLU A 106 34.32 10.97 16.09
CA GLU A 106 34.53 11.48 14.74
C GLU A 106 33.32 11.14 13.85
N LEU A 107 32.87 9.89 13.88
CA LEU A 107 31.70 9.45 13.12
C LEU A 107 30.42 10.20 13.54
N LYS A 108 30.23 10.43 14.85
CA LYS A 108 29.15 11.28 15.40
C LYS A 108 29.16 12.67 14.78
N THR A 109 30.35 13.26 14.65
CA THR A 109 30.49 14.61 14.09
C THR A 109 30.05 14.63 12.62
N HIS A 110 30.41 13.61 11.85
CA HIS A 110 29.98 13.47 10.46
C HIS A 110 28.48 13.21 10.33
N TYR A 111 27.95 12.20 11.02
CA TYR A 111 26.55 11.78 10.86
C TYR A 111 25.58 12.83 11.39
N SER A 112 25.98 13.58 12.41
CA SER A 112 25.16 14.63 13.01
C SER A 112 25.42 16.04 12.45
N SER A 113 26.17 16.14 11.36
CA SER A 113 26.41 17.40 10.65
C SER A 113 25.18 17.85 9.87
N GLU A 114 25.09 19.16 9.62
CA GLU A 114 23.99 19.73 8.85
C GLU A 114 24.03 19.26 7.40
N ASN A 115 22.91 18.71 6.93
CA ASN A 115 22.71 18.38 5.54
C ASN A 115 21.22 18.58 5.16
N ASN A 116 20.90 18.33 3.89
CA ASN A 116 19.54 18.47 3.37
C ASN A 116 18.70 17.19 3.56
N ALA A 117 19.14 16.22 4.36
CA ALA A 117 18.42 14.97 4.54
C ALA A 117 17.26 15.15 5.53
N GLU A 118 16.07 14.72 5.12
CA GLU A 118 14.83 14.74 5.92
C GLU A 118 14.57 13.39 6.63
N VAL A 119 15.36 12.37 6.31
CA VAL A 119 15.22 10.98 6.74
C VAL A 119 16.59 10.39 7.06
N ILE A 120 16.65 9.18 7.64
CA ILE A 120 17.92 8.50 7.87
C ILE A 120 18.65 8.21 6.54
N VAL A 121 19.97 8.31 6.57
CA VAL A 121 20.85 7.94 5.45
C VAL A 121 21.15 6.45 5.54
N GLN A 122 20.72 5.67 4.55
CA GLN A 122 20.84 4.21 4.58
C GLN A 122 22.28 3.71 4.55
N ASP A 123 23.19 4.44 3.90
CA ASP A 123 24.61 4.10 3.85
C ASP A 123 25.26 4.24 5.23
N ASP A 124 24.89 5.28 5.97
CA ASP A 124 25.36 5.53 7.33
C ASP A 124 24.91 4.41 8.28
N VAL A 125 23.63 4.05 8.20
CA VAL A 125 23.07 2.92 8.95
C VAL A 125 23.76 1.61 8.57
N SER A 126 24.03 1.40 7.27
CA SER A 126 24.66 0.19 6.75
C SER A 126 26.12 0.07 7.16
N CYS A 127 26.85 1.17 7.27
CA CYS A 127 28.21 1.21 7.80
C CYS A 127 28.23 0.71 9.26
N VAL A 128 27.41 1.33 10.12
CA VAL A 128 27.31 0.96 11.55
C VAL A 128 26.87 -0.49 11.70
N LYS A 129 25.83 -0.90 10.97
CA LYS A 129 25.37 -2.30 10.93
C LYS A 129 26.49 -3.26 10.54
N SER A 130 27.28 -2.94 9.53
CA SER A 130 28.36 -3.81 9.05
C SER A 130 29.45 -3.99 10.10
N ILE A 131 29.81 -2.92 10.82
CA ILE A 131 30.74 -3.00 11.96
C ILE A 131 30.21 -4.00 13.00
N PHE A 132 28.97 -3.84 13.47
CA PHE A 132 28.38 -4.73 14.48
C PHE A 132 28.12 -6.16 14.00
N GLN A 133 28.01 -6.40 12.68
CA GLN A 133 27.96 -7.74 12.10
C GLN A 133 29.32 -8.42 12.10
N LEU A 134 30.40 -7.66 11.87
CA LEU A 134 31.77 -8.17 11.79
C LEU A 134 32.38 -8.43 13.17
N VAL A 135 32.23 -7.47 14.10
CA VAL A 135 32.94 -7.51 15.40
C VAL A 135 32.02 -7.81 16.59
N GLY A 136 30.74 -8.06 16.35
CA GLY A 136 29.76 -8.37 17.38
C GLY A 136 29.47 -7.19 18.30
N HIS A 137 29.02 -7.48 19.53
CA HIS A 137 28.59 -6.51 20.53
C HIS A 137 29.73 -5.70 21.18
N GLY A 138 31.01 -6.01 20.91
CA GLY A 138 32.15 -5.38 21.60
C GLY A 138 32.15 -3.84 21.60
N PRO A 139 31.88 -3.18 20.46
CA PRO A 139 31.84 -1.71 20.38
C PRO A 139 30.64 -1.06 21.09
N PHE A 140 29.65 -1.84 21.53
CA PHE A 140 28.36 -1.29 21.97
C PHE A 140 28.50 -0.38 23.19
N GLU A 141 29.30 -0.77 24.19
CA GLU A 141 29.52 0.04 25.39
C GLU A 141 30.19 1.39 25.10
N VAL A 142 30.97 1.47 24.00
CA VAL A 142 31.61 2.72 23.57
C VAL A 142 30.63 3.61 22.81
N LEU A 143 29.79 3.01 21.96
CA LEU A 143 28.79 3.75 21.17
C LEU A 143 27.62 4.25 22.03
N LYS A 144 27.22 3.48 23.04
CA LYS A 144 26.05 3.76 23.90
C LYS A 144 25.98 5.21 24.43
N PRO A 145 27.01 5.75 25.13
CA PRO A 145 26.95 7.13 25.65
C PRO A 145 26.89 8.19 24.54
N ILE A 146 27.45 7.90 23.36
CA ILE A 146 27.40 8.81 22.21
C ILE A 146 25.98 8.92 21.65
N VAL A 147 25.26 7.79 21.58
CA VAL A 147 23.86 7.79 21.15
C VAL A 147 22.99 8.52 22.16
N GLU A 148 23.19 8.27 23.46
CA GLU A 148 22.46 8.97 24.54
C GLU A 148 22.67 10.49 24.46
N GLU A 149 23.92 10.95 24.27
CA GLU A 149 24.24 12.38 24.11
C GLU A 149 23.49 13.03 22.93
N LEU A 150 23.40 12.33 21.78
CA LEU A 150 22.68 12.85 20.61
C LEU A 150 21.17 12.89 20.85
N LEU A 151 20.62 11.89 21.53
CA LEU A 151 19.18 11.78 21.80
C LEU A 151 18.65 12.89 22.72
N GLU A 152 19.51 13.47 23.55
CA GLU A 152 19.16 14.64 24.38
C GLU A 152 18.96 15.93 23.57
N LYS A 153 19.51 16.00 22.35
CA LYS A 153 19.42 17.19 21.49
C LYS A 153 18.16 17.15 20.63
N GLN A 154 17.38 18.22 20.62
CA GLN A 154 16.17 18.33 19.79
C GLN A 154 16.47 18.71 18.32
N GLU A 155 17.71 19.07 18.03
CA GLU A 155 18.16 19.42 16.68
C GLU A 155 17.98 18.26 15.71
N LYS A 156 17.32 18.53 14.58
CA LYS A 156 17.00 17.55 13.54
C LYS A 156 18.20 16.68 13.12
N ASN A 157 19.35 17.29 12.84
CA ASN A 157 20.55 16.54 12.41
C ASN A 157 21.15 15.66 13.51
N LYS A 158 21.00 16.07 14.79
CA LYS A 158 21.43 15.25 15.93
C LYS A 158 20.52 14.05 16.12
N GLN A 159 19.20 14.26 16.01
CA GLN A 159 18.21 13.18 16.02
C GLN A 159 18.40 12.21 14.85
N ARG A 160 18.71 12.71 13.64
CA ARG A 160 19.04 11.88 12.47
C ARG A 160 20.25 10.99 12.74
N GLY A 161 21.38 11.58 13.17
CA GLY A 161 22.58 10.80 13.51
C GLY A 161 22.32 9.76 14.60
N ALA A 162 21.51 10.10 15.63
CA ALA A 162 21.13 9.15 16.67
C ALA A 162 20.31 7.98 16.12
N ALA A 163 19.32 8.26 15.26
CA ALA A 163 18.50 7.26 14.60
C ALA A 163 19.35 6.34 13.70
N GLU A 164 20.34 6.88 12.99
CA GLU A 164 21.25 6.10 12.14
C GLU A 164 22.14 5.14 12.95
N PHE A 165 22.73 5.61 14.04
CA PHE A 165 23.49 4.74 14.96
C PHE A 165 22.60 3.66 15.58
N LEU A 166 21.42 4.05 16.08
CA LEU A 166 20.50 3.13 16.73
C LEU A 166 19.98 2.06 15.75
N ALA A 167 19.63 2.45 14.52
CA ALA A 167 19.21 1.51 13.48
C ALA A 167 20.35 0.57 13.10
N GLY A 168 21.56 1.10 13.00
CA GLY A 168 22.76 0.34 12.67
C GLY A 168 23.04 -0.76 13.70
N VAL A 169 23.09 -0.42 14.99
CA VAL A 169 23.33 -1.41 16.05
C VAL A 169 22.19 -2.42 16.16
N LEU A 170 20.93 -1.98 16.12
CA LEU A 170 19.78 -2.88 16.21
C LEU A 170 19.73 -3.84 15.00
N ALA A 171 20.00 -3.36 13.79
CA ALA A 171 20.05 -4.21 12.60
C ALA A 171 21.29 -5.13 12.57
N GLY A 172 22.41 -4.66 13.11
CA GLY A 172 23.64 -5.45 13.26
C GLY A 172 23.50 -6.57 14.29
N SER A 173 22.70 -6.35 15.33
CA SER A 173 22.48 -7.29 16.44
C SER A 173 21.63 -8.52 16.08
N LYS A 174 21.05 -8.58 14.88
CA LYS A 174 20.11 -9.63 14.42
C LYS A 174 20.54 -11.06 14.74
N HIS A 175 21.84 -11.34 14.73
CA HIS A 175 22.42 -12.66 14.95
C HIS A 175 23.38 -12.71 16.15
N TRP A 176 23.35 -11.71 17.04
CA TRP A 176 24.08 -11.78 18.30
C TRP A 176 23.52 -12.91 19.17
N PRO A 177 24.27 -13.33 20.20
CA PRO A 177 23.71 -14.16 21.25
C PRO A 177 22.45 -13.54 21.84
N THR A 178 21.40 -14.33 22.10
CA THR A 178 20.09 -13.76 22.47
C THR A 178 20.13 -12.98 23.78
N ASN A 179 21.03 -13.33 24.71
CA ASN A 179 21.20 -12.57 25.96
C ASN A 179 21.70 -11.14 25.67
N LYS A 180 22.59 -10.98 24.68
CA LYS A 180 23.11 -9.68 24.25
C LYS A 180 22.10 -8.87 23.46
N GLN A 181 21.23 -9.54 22.69
CA GLN A 181 20.07 -8.86 22.09
C GLN A 181 19.10 -8.35 23.17
N LEU A 182 18.85 -9.14 24.22
CA LEU A 182 17.99 -8.73 25.33
C LEU A 182 18.55 -7.51 26.07
N GLU A 183 19.84 -7.49 26.40
CA GLU A 183 20.51 -6.32 26.98
C GLU A 183 20.35 -5.06 26.10
N LEU A 184 20.53 -5.21 24.78
CA LEU A 184 20.34 -4.12 23.82
C LEU A 184 18.90 -3.61 23.81
N TRP A 185 17.90 -4.50 23.84
CA TRP A 185 16.49 -4.12 23.89
C TRP A 185 16.08 -3.46 25.21
N GLN A 186 16.59 -3.95 26.34
CA GLN A 186 16.36 -3.34 27.65
C GLN A 186 16.87 -1.90 27.72
N TRP A 187 17.96 -1.60 27.02
CA TRP A 187 18.48 -0.24 26.89
C TRP A 187 17.73 0.61 25.85
N SER A 188 17.55 0.09 24.63
CA SER A 188 17.07 0.88 23.49
C SER A 188 15.56 1.14 23.53
N LEU A 189 14.75 0.18 24.00
CA LEU A 189 13.29 0.31 23.96
C LEU A 189 12.79 1.49 24.80
N PRO A 190 13.19 1.69 26.07
CA PRO A 190 12.76 2.86 26.85
C PRO A 190 13.15 4.20 26.19
N LEU A 191 14.33 4.26 25.56
CA LEU A 191 14.76 5.45 24.82
C LEU A 191 13.85 5.71 23.63
N MET A 192 13.56 4.69 22.82
CA MET A 192 12.64 4.79 21.68
C MET A 192 11.24 5.22 22.11
N LYS A 193 10.68 4.64 23.19
CA LYS A 193 9.37 5.06 23.73
C LYS A 193 9.36 6.56 24.08
N LYS A 194 10.40 7.03 24.79
CA LYS A 194 10.56 8.45 25.13
C LYS A 194 10.67 9.34 23.88
N ILE A 195 11.39 8.90 22.86
CA ILE A 195 11.56 9.66 21.62
C ILE A 195 10.24 9.75 20.87
N PHE A 196 9.58 8.61 20.65
CA PHE A 196 8.32 8.55 19.92
C PHE A 196 7.22 9.34 20.61
N SER A 197 7.22 9.45 21.95
CA SER A 197 6.24 10.29 22.65
C SER A 197 6.52 11.79 22.52
N HIS A 198 7.77 12.23 22.31
CA HIS A 198 8.16 13.65 22.26
C HIS A 198 8.58 14.15 20.87
N THR A 199 8.36 13.34 19.82
CA THR A 199 8.74 13.70 18.46
C THR A 199 7.92 14.89 17.96
N ASN A 200 8.59 15.83 17.29
CA ASN A 200 8.00 17.02 16.67
C ASN A 200 7.92 16.89 15.15
N ASN A 201 7.35 17.90 14.49
CA ASN A 201 7.17 17.92 13.03
C ASN A 201 8.48 17.79 12.23
N ASP A 202 9.61 18.26 12.76
CA ASP A 202 10.90 18.25 12.07
C ASP A 202 11.61 16.89 12.18
N THR A 203 11.18 16.03 13.11
CA THR A 203 11.84 14.77 13.45
C THR A 203 10.97 13.54 13.21
N ILE A 204 9.67 13.72 12.96
CA ILE A 204 8.73 12.62 12.68
C ILE A 204 9.13 11.81 11.45
N SER A 205 9.59 12.45 10.37
CA SER A 205 10.04 11.78 9.15
C SER A 205 11.29 10.93 9.38
N ILE A 206 12.23 11.43 10.19
CA ILE A 206 13.45 10.70 10.57
C ILE A 206 13.07 9.41 11.30
N TRP A 207 12.26 9.52 12.34
CA TRP A 207 11.87 8.37 13.16
C TRP A 207 10.92 7.41 12.44
N SER A 208 10.09 7.92 11.52
CA SER A 208 9.32 7.06 10.61
C SER A 208 10.23 6.26 9.68
N SER A 209 11.21 6.90 9.04
CA SER A 209 12.19 6.22 8.18
C SER A 209 13.09 5.23 8.95
N PHE A 210 13.38 5.50 10.22
CA PHE A 210 14.02 4.56 11.13
C PHE A 210 13.19 3.29 11.28
N LEU A 211 11.89 3.41 11.58
CA LEU A 211 10.97 2.28 11.69
C LEU A 211 10.88 1.53 10.37
N GLU A 212 10.82 2.25 9.24
CA GLU A 212 10.78 1.62 7.93
C GLU A 212 11.99 0.71 7.70
N TYR A 213 13.19 1.20 8.01
CA TYR A 213 14.42 0.40 7.94
C TYR A 213 14.39 -0.79 8.89
N MET A 214 13.85 -0.62 10.10
CA MET A 214 13.82 -1.67 11.11
C MET A 214 12.92 -2.86 10.71
N PHE A 215 11.82 -2.60 10.01
CA PHE A 215 10.86 -3.61 9.56
C PHE A 215 11.14 -4.16 8.15
N TYR A 216 11.90 -3.44 7.32
CA TYR A 216 12.18 -3.84 5.95
C TYR A 216 12.78 -5.25 5.83
N ARG A 217 12.12 -6.12 5.05
CA ARG A 217 12.53 -7.52 4.78
C ARG A 217 12.92 -8.28 6.05
N LYS A 218 12.17 -8.07 7.12
CA LYS A 218 12.40 -8.68 8.43
C LYS A 218 11.16 -9.42 8.91
N ASP A 219 11.37 -10.51 9.65
CA ASP A 219 10.30 -11.12 10.44
C ASP A 219 9.95 -10.18 11.62
N PRO A 220 8.68 -9.78 11.83
CA PRO A 220 8.28 -8.88 12.92
C PRO A 220 8.75 -9.38 14.28
N ARG A 221 8.81 -10.70 14.48
CA ARG A 221 9.18 -11.32 15.75
C ARG A 221 10.67 -11.16 16.11
N ARG A 222 11.52 -10.72 15.17
CA ARG A 222 12.91 -10.33 15.47
C ARG A 222 13.04 -8.98 16.14
N VAL A 223 12.01 -8.14 16.00
CA VAL A 223 11.91 -6.80 16.58
C VAL A 223 10.63 -6.71 17.40
N GLN A 224 10.22 -7.84 18.00
CA GLN A 224 8.95 -7.99 18.71
C GLN A 224 8.69 -6.86 19.73
N PRO A 225 9.65 -6.42 20.57
CA PRO A 225 9.37 -5.37 21.55
C PRO A 225 8.94 -4.04 20.91
N LEU A 226 9.42 -3.77 19.70
CA LEU A 226 9.03 -2.58 18.93
C LEU A 226 7.68 -2.78 18.24
N VAL A 227 7.39 -3.98 17.72
CA VAL A 227 6.08 -4.31 17.15
C VAL A 227 4.99 -4.21 18.21
N ASP A 228 5.21 -4.83 19.38
CA ASP A 228 4.26 -4.81 20.50
C ASP A 228 3.95 -3.38 20.93
N TYR A 229 4.99 -2.55 21.07
CA TYR A 229 4.81 -1.14 21.41
C TYR A 229 3.98 -0.39 20.37
N LEU A 230 4.29 -0.50 19.08
CA LEU A 230 3.55 0.24 18.05
C LEU A 230 2.10 -0.23 17.90
N VAL A 231 1.85 -1.52 18.08
CA VAL A 231 0.49 -2.09 18.09
C VAL A 231 -0.28 -1.60 19.32
N GLU A 232 0.33 -1.63 20.51
CA GLU A 232 -0.27 -1.11 21.75
C GLU A 232 -0.60 0.38 21.64
N GLU A 233 0.34 1.20 21.17
CA GLU A 233 0.14 2.64 20.95
C GLU A 233 -1.03 2.87 19.98
N PHE A 234 -1.08 2.14 18.86
CA PHE A 234 -2.17 2.22 17.89
C PHE A 234 -3.54 1.92 18.52
N HIS A 235 -3.65 0.88 19.34
CA HIS A 235 -4.91 0.54 20.03
C HIS A 235 -5.30 1.56 21.10
N SER A 236 -4.33 2.28 21.66
CA SER A 236 -4.57 3.32 22.68
C SER A 236 -4.91 4.69 22.10
N VAL A 237 -4.83 4.88 20.78
CA VAL A 237 -5.07 6.19 20.14
C VAL A 237 -6.47 6.69 20.44
N ASN A 238 -6.54 7.89 21.03
CA ASN A 238 -7.78 8.64 21.12
C ASN A 238 -8.01 9.46 19.84
N PHE A 239 -8.77 8.91 18.89
CA PHE A 239 -9.14 9.58 17.63
C PHE A 239 -9.99 10.85 17.82
N GLN A 240 -10.50 11.12 19.02
CA GLN A 240 -11.25 12.32 19.37
C GLN A 240 -10.39 13.38 20.08
N SER A 241 -9.08 13.15 20.22
CA SER A 241 -8.17 14.11 20.83
C SER A 241 -8.19 15.47 20.11
N GLU A 242 -8.10 16.55 20.88
CA GLU A 242 -7.92 17.91 20.35
C GLU A 242 -6.54 18.09 19.70
N SER A 243 -5.53 17.33 20.13
CA SER A 243 -4.20 17.36 19.55
C SER A 243 -4.09 16.41 18.36
N THR A 244 -4.22 16.94 17.15
CA THR A 244 -4.06 16.16 15.92
C THR A 244 -2.66 15.55 15.80
N LEU A 245 -1.62 16.27 16.25
CA LEU A 245 -0.22 15.82 16.17
C LEU A 245 0.01 14.50 16.91
N GLU A 246 -0.61 14.33 18.09
CA GLU A 246 -0.48 13.09 18.85
C GLU A 246 -1.07 11.89 18.11
N ILE A 247 -2.20 12.09 17.41
CA ILE A 247 -2.80 11.05 16.57
C ILE A 247 -1.89 10.76 15.38
N ILE A 248 -1.52 11.80 14.61
CA ILE A 248 -0.73 11.68 13.38
C ILE A 248 0.59 10.95 13.63
N LYS A 249 1.26 11.25 14.74
CA LYS A 249 2.51 10.61 15.15
C LYS A 249 2.37 9.09 15.29
N VAL A 250 1.34 8.64 16.00
CA VAL A 250 1.07 7.21 16.16
C VAL A 250 0.70 6.57 14.82
N LEU A 251 -0.18 7.20 14.03
CA LEU A 251 -0.58 6.66 12.73
C LEU A 251 0.60 6.59 11.73
N CYS A 252 1.49 7.58 11.77
CA CYS A 252 2.71 7.63 10.95
C CYS A 252 3.66 6.47 11.27
N TYR A 253 3.92 6.22 12.54
CA TYR A 253 4.78 5.11 12.96
C TYR A 253 4.13 3.74 12.73
N PHE A 254 2.82 3.64 12.94
CA PHE A 254 2.07 2.43 12.65
C PHE A 254 2.05 2.13 11.14
N ARG A 255 2.03 3.16 10.29
CA ARG A 255 2.20 3.04 8.84
C ARG A 255 3.56 2.46 8.45
N ALA A 256 4.64 2.94 9.06
CA ALA A 256 5.97 2.37 8.83
C ALA A 256 6.01 0.87 9.16
N LEU A 257 5.26 0.41 10.17
CA LEU A 257 5.13 -1.01 10.50
C LEU A 257 4.38 -1.78 9.40
N TYR A 258 3.14 -1.40 9.07
CA TYR A 258 2.33 -2.23 8.18
C TYR A 258 2.85 -2.25 6.74
N GLU A 259 3.31 -1.12 6.18
CA GLU A 259 3.82 -1.07 4.80
C GLU A 259 5.05 -1.95 4.62
N GLN A 260 5.98 -1.94 5.58
CA GLN A 260 7.22 -2.71 5.47
C GLN A 260 7.05 -4.20 5.74
N LEU A 261 6.06 -4.58 6.55
CA LEU A 261 5.69 -5.97 6.72
C LEU A 261 4.96 -6.54 5.50
N GLY A 262 4.26 -5.68 4.73
CA GLY A 262 3.57 -6.07 3.51
C GLY A 262 2.62 -7.24 3.76
N TRP A 263 2.75 -8.32 2.98
CA TRP A 263 1.89 -9.50 3.11
C TRP A 263 1.91 -10.14 4.51
N LYS A 264 3.00 -9.99 5.27
CA LYS A 264 3.05 -10.49 6.66
C LYS A 264 2.06 -9.78 7.56
N PHE A 265 1.67 -8.55 7.23
CA PHE A 265 0.72 -7.77 8.01
C PHE A 265 -0.73 -8.24 7.85
N SER A 266 -1.02 -9.18 6.96
CA SER A 266 -2.37 -9.73 6.77
C SER A 266 -3.01 -10.17 8.09
N ALA A 267 -2.25 -10.74 9.02
CA ALA A 267 -2.71 -11.19 10.35
C ALA A 267 -3.24 -10.07 11.28
N TRP A 268 -2.88 -8.82 11.04
CA TRP A 268 -3.40 -7.66 11.80
C TRP A 268 -4.50 -6.90 11.05
N THR A 269 -4.68 -7.17 9.75
CA THR A 269 -5.42 -6.28 8.86
C THR A 269 -6.88 -6.10 9.27
N ASP A 270 -7.60 -7.17 9.58
CA ASP A 270 -9.00 -7.08 9.97
C ASP A 270 -9.20 -6.36 11.31
N GLU A 271 -8.29 -6.55 12.25
CA GLU A 271 -8.34 -5.88 13.55
C GLU A 271 -8.13 -4.37 13.41
N VAL A 272 -7.11 -3.97 12.66
CA VAL A 272 -6.81 -2.56 12.38
C VAL A 272 -7.99 -1.88 11.69
N LEU A 273 -8.59 -2.55 10.70
CA LEU A 273 -9.76 -2.00 10.01
C LEU A 273 -10.98 -1.88 10.93
N ARG A 274 -11.18 -2.81 11.89
CA ARG A 274 -12.23 -2.66 12.91
C ARG A 274 -12.01 -1.44 13.80
N THR A 275 -10.76 -1.14 14.15
CA THR A 275 -10.40 0.07 14.92
C THR A 275 -10.63 1.34 14.10
N TYR A 276 -10.24 1.36 12.82
CA TYR A 276 -10.38 2.57 11.99
C TYR A 276 -11.79 2.84 11.50
N TRP A 277 -12.60 1.81 11.23
CA TRP A 277 -13.90 1.96 10.55
C TRP A 277 -14.88 2.93 11.24
N PRO A 278 -14.98 2.97 12.58
CA PRO A 278 -15.81 3.97 13.28
C PRO A 278 -15.36 5.43 13.05
N HIS A 279 -14.12 5.65 12.64
CA HIS A 279 -13.49 6.97 12.51
C HIS A 279 -13.34 7.45 11.06
N ILE A 280 -13.97 6.78 10.09
CA ILE A 280 -13.93 7.15 8.65
C ILE A 280 -14.46 8.58 8.37
N ALA A 281 -15.23 9.14 9.29
CA ALA A 281 -15.80 10.48 9.22
C ALA A 281 -15.08 11.49 10.15
N SER A 282 -13.84 11.18 10.55
CA SER A 282 -13.02 12.01 11.44
C SER A 282 -12.96 13.46 10.99
N GLU A 283 -12.90 14.37 11.95
CA GLU A 283 -12.82 15.82 11.69
C GLU A 283 -11.45 16.24 11.16
N HIS A 284 -10.45 15.41 11.39
CA HIS A 284 -9.06 15.63 11.04
C HIS A 284 -8.76 15.00 9.67
N ASP A 285 -8.51 15.81 8.62
CA ASP A 285 -8.25 15.31 7.25
C ASP A 285 -7.06 14.34 7.19
N GLU A 286 -6.04 14.56 8.03
CA GLU A 286 -4.87 13.69 8.09
C GLU A 286 -5.24 12.28 8.58
N VAL A 287 -6.14 12.17 9.56
CA VAL A 287 -6.66 10.87 10.03
C VAL A 287 -7.42 10.18 8.90
N VAL A 288 -8.26 10.92 8.17
CA VAL A 288 -8.94 10.42 6.98
C VAL A 288 -7.94 9.94 5.92
N ALA A 289 -6.79 10.60 5.77
CA ALA A 289 -5.70 10.17 4.90
C ALA A 289 -5.16 8.80 5.27
N TYR A 290 -4.75 8.62 6.53
CA TYR A 290 -4.23 7.34 7.02
C TYR A 290 -5.24 6.21 6.92
N ILE A 291 -6.52 6.47 7.22
CA ILE A 291 -7.57 5.46 7.04
C ILE A 291 -7.72 5.10 5.56
N SER A 292 -7.73 6.08 4.66
CA SER A 292 -7.81 5.82 3.21
C SER A 292 -6.62 4.98 2.70
N GLU A 293 -5.43 5.23 3.23
CA GLU A 293 -4.22 4.49 2.88
C GLU A 293 -4.28 3.06 3.43
N MET A 294 -4.75 2.88 4.66
CA MET A 294 -4.97 1.54 5.22
C MET A 294 -6.02 0.75 4.43
N MET A 295 -7.06 1.41 3.93
CA MET A 295 -8.05 0.78 3.04
C MET A 295 -7.40 0.33 1.71
N THR A 296 -6.50 1.14 1.13
CA THR A 296 -5.70 0.76 -0.05
C THR A 296 -4.78 -0.42 0.24
N PHE A 297 -3.98 -0.30 1.30
CA PHE A 297 -3.00 -1.30 1.71
C PHE A 297 -3.66 -2.65 1.99
N SER A 298 -4.77 -2.66 2.75
CA SER A 298 -5.52 -3.88 3.06
C SER A 298 -6.08 -4.55 1.80
N SER A 299 -6.59 -3.78 0.82
CA SER A 299 -6.98 -4.34 -0.48
C SER A 299 -5.82 -5.03 -1.19
N LYS A 300 -4.59 -4.51 -1.04
CA LYS A 300 -3.38 -5.04 -1.67
C LYS A 300 -2.89 -6.30 -0.98
N VAL A 301 -2.79 -6.31 0.34
CA VAL A 301 -2.23 -7.46 1.08
C VAL A 301 -3.21 -8.61 1.25
N MET A 302 -4.52 -8.35 1.21
CA MET A 302 -5.55 -9.39 1.24
C MET A 302 -5.88 -9.92 -0.16
N TRP A 303 -5.36 -9.29 -1.22
CA TRP A 303 -5.48 -9.80 -2.58
C TRP A 303 -4.56 -11.01 -2.78
N ARG A 304 -5.18 -12.14 -3.14
CA ARG A 304 -4.47 -13.39 -3.43
C ARG A 304 -5.08 -14.13 -4.64
N PRO A 305 -4.24 -14.80 -5.44
CA PRO A 305 -4.69 -15.82 -6.38
C PRO A 305 -5.52 -16.92 -5.71
N ASN A 306 -6.45 -17.48 -6.48
CA ASN A 306 -7.38 -18.51 -6.01
C ASN A 306 -7.37 -19.76 -6.91
N PRO A 307 -6.22 -20.44 -7.07
CA PRO A 307 -6.20 -21.77 -7.68
C PRO A 307 -6.85 -22.81 -6.75
N SER A 308 -7.27 -23.95 -7.30
CA SER A 308 -7.84 -25.05 -6.50
C SER A 308 -6.88 -25.55 -5.41
N VAL A 309 -5.58 -25.53 -5.72
CA VAL A 309 -4.49 -25.81 -4.79
C VAL A 309 -3.38 -24.80 -5.10
N PRO A 310 -2.78 -24.13 -4.09
CA PRO A 310 -1.69 -23.15 -4.30
C PRO A 310 -0.35 -23.81 -4.67
N THR A 311 -0.33 -24.63 -5.72
CA THR A 311 0.88 -25.19 -6.34
C THR A 311 1.07 -24.64 -7.75
N THR A 312 2.33 -24.63 -8.20
CA THR A 312 2.66 -24.15 -9.55
C THR A 312 1.97 -25.02 -10.61
N GLU A 313 1.91 -26.33 -10.41
CA GLU A 313 1.29 -27.28 -11.32
C GLU A 313 -0.23 -27.05 -11.45
N ALA A 314 -0.93 -26.86 -10.33
CA ALA A 314 -2.36 -26.58 -10.34
C ALA A 314 -2.66 -25.24 -11.02
N PHE A 315 -1.91 -24.19 -10.65
CA PHE A 315 -2.08 -22.86 -11.23
C PHE A 315 -1.87 -22.84 -12.75
N VAL A 316 -0.81 -23.51 -13.25
CA VAL A 316 -0.52 -23.59 -14.70
C VAL A 316 -1.58 -24.41 -15.44
N ARG A 317 -2.01 -25.54 -14.87
CA ARG A 317 -3.07 -26.38 -15.45
C ARG A 317 -4.38 -25.60 -15.55
N GLU A 318 -4.79 -24.92 -14.48
CA GLU A 318 -6.03 -24.16 -14.44
C GLU A 318 -5.97 -22.93 -15.34
N SER A 319 -4.83 -22.25 -15.43
CA SER A 319 -4.65 -21.15 -16.40
C SER A 319 -4.89 -21.57 -17.85
N ARG A 320 -4.72 -22.86 -18.18
CA ARG A 320 -4.95 -23.41 -19.52
C ARG A 320 -6.35 -23.99 -19.74
N THR A 321 -7.01 -24.42 -18.67
CA THR A 321 -8.22 -25.25 -18.76
C THR A 321 -9.44 -24.59 -18.15
N ALA A 322 -9.26 -23.63 -17.26
CA ALA A 322 -10.34 -22.90 -16.65
C ALA A 322 -11.07 -22.03 -17.70
N PRO A 323 -12.38 -21.83 -17.53
CA PRO A 323 -13.13 -20.87 -18.32
C PRO A 323 -12.49 -19.47 -18.31
N LEU A 324 -12.64 -18.70 -19.39
CA LEU A 324 -12.09 -17.34 -19.51
C LEU A 324 -12.59 -16.36 -18.43
N ASP A 325 -13.69 -16.70 -17.78
CA ASP A 325 -14.35 -15.94 -16.73
C ASP A 325 -14.03 -16.45 -15.31
N ALA A 326 -13.19 -17.48 -15.18
CA ALA A 326 -12.67 -17.95 -13.90
C ALA A 326 -11.69 -16.93 -13.31
N ASP A 327 -11.82 -16.66 -12.00
CA ASP A 327 -10.99 -15.68 -11.32
C ASP A 327 -9.79 -16.32 -10.60
N LEU A 328 -8.86 -16.88 -11.38
CA LEU A 328 -7.68 -17.55 -10.83
C LEU A 328 -6.72 -16.60 -10.12
N MET A 329 -6.68 -15.32 -10.53
CA MET A 329 -5.78 -14.31 -9.97
C MET A 329 -6.42 -13.50 -8.84
N GLY A 330 -7.66 -13.80 -8.43
CA GLY A 330 -8.37 -12.97 -7.44
C GLY A 330 -8.58 -11.53 -7.91
N ALA A 331 -8.77 -11.31 -9.21
CA ALA A 331 -9.02 -10.02 -9.84
C ALA A 331 -10.32 -9.36 -9.36
N ARG A 332 -11.20 -10.09 -8.66
CA ARG A 332 -12.40 -9.54 -8.02
C ARG A 332 -12.07 -8.95 -6.65
N GLY A 333 -12.51 -7.71 -6.42
CA GLY A 333 -12.35 -7.02 -5.13
C GLY A 333 -13.43 -7.44 -4.13
N VAL A 334 -13.20 -8.52 -3.37
CA VAL A 334 -14.20 -9.05 -2.42
C VAL A 334 -13.92 -8.67 -0.96
N PHE A 335 -12.68 -8.31 -0.62
CA PHE A 335 -12.27 -8.12 0.78
C PHE A 335 -13.04 -6.99 1.49
N HIS A 336 -13.33 -5.88 0.79
CA HIS A 336 -14.11 -4.76 1.35
C HIS A 336 -15.58 -4.74 0.93
N GLU A 337 -16.13 -5.84 0.41
CA GLU A 337 -17.51 -5.88 -0.09
C GLU A 337 -18.53 -5.38 0.95
N GLY A 338 -18.46 -5.91 2.19
CA GLY A 338 -19.37 -5.48 3.26
C GLY A 338 -19.27 -3.99 3.59
N ARG A 339 -18.05 -3.43 3.62
CA ARG A 339 -17.78 -2.01 3.87
C ARG A 339 -18.31 -1.13 2.75
N VAL A 340 -18.13 -1.56 1.50
CA VAL A 340 -18.64 -0.86 0.30
C VAL A 340 -20.16 -0.85 0.27
N LEU A 341 -20.81 -1.98 0.58
CA LEU A 341 -22.27 -2.06 0.67
C LEU A 341 -22.82 -1.17 1.79
N GLU A 342 -22.13 -1.10 2.93
CA GLU A 342 -22.47 -0.19 4.02
C GLU A 342 -22.39 1.27 3.57
N LEU A 343 -21.29 1.66 2.92
CA LEU A 343 -21.10 3.02 2.37
C LEU A 343 -22.20 3.36 1.36
N ALA A 344 -22.48 2.48 0.40
CA ALA A 344 -23.53 2.68 -0.60
C ALA A 344 -24.92 2.91 0.02
N ARG A 345 -25.20 2.25 1.15
CA ARG A 345 -26.45 2.44 1.91
C ARG A 345 -26.47 3.75 2.71
N LYS A 346 -25.34 4.17 3.28
CA LYS A 346 -25.25 5.35 4.16
C LYS A 346 -25.12 6.67 3.40
N PHE A 347 -24.46 6.70 2.25
CA PHE A 347 -24.28 7.94 1.48
C PHE A 347 -25.59 8.68 1.17
N PRO A 348 -26.70 8.02 0.78
CA PRO A 348 -27.98 8.71 0.62
C PRO A 348 -28.47 9.44 1.86
N GLN A 349 -28.27 8.86 3.05
CA GLN A 349 -28.67 9.46 4.33
C GLN A 349 -27.79 10.66 4.65
N TRP A 350 -26.47 10.49 4.59
CA TRP A 350 -25.52 11.58 4.84
C TRP A 350 -25.66 12.73 3.86
N ARG A 351 -26.13 12.47 2.64
CA ARG A 351 -26.43 13.49 1.65
C ARG A 351 -27.60 14.38 2.08
N GLU A 352 -28.65 13.80 2.66
CA GLU A 352 -29.80 14.55 3.18
C GLU A 352 -29.42 15.40 4.39
N GLU A 353 -28.47 14.91 5.20
CA GLU A 353 -27.93 15.59 6.39
C GLU A 353 -26.81 16.59 6.08
N ARG A 354 -26.40 16.70 4.81
CA ARG A 354 -25.22 17.46 4.39
C ARG A 354 -25.39 18.96 4.68
N LEU A 355 -24.38 19.54 5.32
CA LEU A 355 -24.32 20.98 5.58
C LEU A 355 -24.08 21.75 4.26
N PRO A 356 -24.77 22.88 4.03
CA PRO A 356 -24.58 23.66 2.81
C PRO A 356 -23.44 24.69 2.95
N GLY A 357 -22.90 25.11 1.80
CA GLY A 357 -22.01 26.26 1.68
C GLY A 357 -20.65 26.01 2.34
N VAL A 358 -20.09 27.01 3.02
CA VAL A 358 -18.73 26.93 3.59
C VAL A 358 -18.55 25.84 4.65
N ARG A 359 -19.63 25.27 5.20
CA ARG A 359 -19.57 24.17 6.18
C ARG A 359 -19.70 22.79 5.54
N ALA A 360 -19.87 22.71 4.23
CA ALA A 360 -20.00 21.47 3.48
C ALA A 360 -18.92 20.44 3.83
N PHE A 361 -17.65 20.86 3.84
CA PHE A 361 -16.49 20.00 4.12
C PHE A 361 -16.50 19.39 5.53
N GLN A 362 -17.30 19.92 6.46
CA GLN A 362 -17.45 19.39 7.82
C GLN A 362 -18.48 18.27 7.89
N SER A 363 -19.29 18.09 6.85
CA SER A 363 -20.32 17.05 6.79
C SER A 363 -19.68 15.67 6.70
N THR A 364 -20.31 14.68 7.33
CA THR A 364 -19.94 13.26 7.17
C THR A 364 -19.91 12.84 5.70
N TYR A 365 -20.87 13.30 4.90
CA TYR A 365 -20.93 13.02 3.45
C TYR A 365 -19.65 13.43 2.73
N ASP A 366 -19.13 14.62 3.01
CA ASP A 366 -17.95 15.17 2.33
C ASP A 366 -16.67 14.49 2.82
N ARG A 367 -16.50 14.35 4.13
CA ARG A 367 -15.32 13.70 4.74
C ARG A 367 -15.16 12.26 4.27
N VAL A 368 -16.25 11.48 4.31
CA VAL A 368 -16.24 10.09 3.82
C VAL A 368 -16.14 10.03 2.29
N GLY A 369 -16.71 11.00 1.57
CA GLY A 369 -16.54 11.13 0.12
C GLY A 369 -15.08 11.35 -0.27
N VAL A 370 -14.34 12.20 0.47
CA VAL A 370 -12.90 12.43 0.28
C VAL A 370 -12.12 11.15 0.56
N LEU A 371 -12.43 10.46 1.66
CA LEU A 371 -11.83 9.16 2.01
C LEU A 371 -11.97 8.15 0.87
N VAL A 372 -13.20 7.95 0.38
CA VAL A 372 -13.51 6.98 -0.68
C VAL A 372 -12.80 7.36 -1.97
N CYS A 373 -12.82 8.64 -2.35
CA CYS A 373 -12.10 9.09 -3.54
C CYS A 373 -10.60 8.87 -3.41
N ARG A 374 -10.00 9.15 -2.25
CA ARG A 374 -8.56 8.97 -1.98
C ARG A 374 -8.18 7.49 -2.02
N TRP A 375 -8.94 6.63 -1.33
CA TRP A 375 -8.77 5.18 -1.30
C TRP A 375 -8.83 4.57 -2.71
N LEU A 376 -9.93 4.79 -3.44
CA LEU A 376 -10.12 4.19 -4.76
C LEU A 376 -9.16 4.77 -5.80
N PHE A 377 -8.78 6.06 -5.67
CA PHE A 377 -7.78 6.67 -6.54
C PHE A 377 -6.42 6.02 -6.36
N GLN A 378 -5.98 5.78 -5.11
CA GLN A 378 -4.73 5.07 -4.86
C GLN A 378 -4.78 3.64 -5.41
N MET A 379 -5.89 2.92 -5.20
CA MET A 379 -6.06 1.56 -5.72
C MET A 379 -5.91 1.49 -7.25
N VAL A 380 -6.52 2.40 -8.02
CA VAL A 380 -6.42 2.37 -9.49
C VAL A 380 -5.02 2.70 -10.03
N HIS A 381 -4.08 3.13 -9.17
CA HIS A 381 -2.66 3.32 -9.50
C HIS A 381 -1.76 2.20 -8.96
N ASP A 382 -2.29 1.29 -8.14
CA ASP A 382 -1.52 0.21 -7.54
C ASP A 382 -1.54 -1.05 -8.43
N THR A 383 -0.69 -2.00 -8.10
CA THR A 383 -0.55 -3.32 -8.73
C THR A 383 -1.84 -4.14 -8.74
N ASN A 384 -2.75 -3.89 -7.80
CA ASN A 384 -4.05 -4.54 -7.68
C ASN A 384 -5.21 -3.74 -8.28
N ALA A 385 -4.96 -2.73 -9.13
CA ALA A 385 -5.96 -1.81 -9.68
C ALA A 385 -7.21 -2.48 -10.28
N ILE A 386 -7.08 -3.68 -10.86
CA ILE A 386 -8.21 -4.45 -11.40
C ILE A 386 -9.28 -4.77 -10.35
N THR A 387 -8.90 -4.94 -9.09
CA THR A 387 -9.81 -5.26 -7.97
C THR A 387 -10.68 -4.08 -7.57
N ALA A 388 -10.30 -2.85 -7.92
CA ALA A 388 -11.03 -1.64 -7.51
C ALA A 388 -12.46 -1.57 -8.09
N PHE A 389 -12.73 -2.24 -9.21
CA PHE A 389 -14.02 -2.11 -9.91
C PHE A 389 -15.21 -2.69 -9.15
N ASP A 390 -15.00 -3.75 -8.36
CA ASP A 390 -16.04 -4.28 -7.47
C ASP A 390 -16.40 -3.28 -6.35
N TYR A 391 -15.46 -2.41 -5.96
CA TYR A 391 -15.71 -1.34 -4.99
C TYR A 391 -16.28 -0.07 -5.63
N ILE A 392 -15.80 0.27 -6.84
CA ILE A 392 -16.24 1.44 -7.59
C ILE A 392 -17.70 1.29 -8.02
N LEU A 393 -18.12 0.14 -8.57
CA LEU A 393 -19.45 -0.02 -9.17
C LEU A 393 -20.61 0.30 -8.23
N PRO A 394 -20.66 -0.20 -6.98
CA PRO A 394 -21.72 0.16 -6.02
C PRO A 394 -21.69 1.64 -5.61
N LEU A 395 -20.51 2.27 -5.60
CA LEU A 395 -20.32 3.66 -5.17
C LEU A 395 -20.42 4.66 -6.32
N MET A 396 -20.40 4.19 -7.56
CA MET A 396 -20.34 5.00 -8.77
C MET A 396 -21.44 6.07 -8.86
N PRO A 397 -22.72 5.80 -8.47
CA PRO A 397 -23.75 6.85 -8.45
C PRO A 397 -23.39 8.04 -7.56
N GLU A 398 -22.76 7.80 -6.41
CA GLU A 398 -22.30 8.86 -5.51
C GLU A 398 -21.03 9.53 -6.05
N LEU A 399 -20.10 8.77 -6.64
CA LEU A 399 -18.92 9.33 -7.30
C LEU A 399 -19.31 10.33 -8.41
N PHE A 400 -20.35 10.04 -9.19
CA PHE A 400 -20.90 10.96 -10.18
C PHE A 400 -21.43 12.24 -9.52
N ARG A 401 -22.19 12.13 -8.43
CA ARG A 401 -22.71 13.28 -7.67
C ARG A 401 -21.60 14.12 -7.06
N PHE A 402 -20.54 13.50 -6.55
CA PHE A 402 -19.39 14.24 -6.02
C PHE A 402 -18.80 15.19 -7.06
N THR A 403 -18.78 14.80 -8.33
CA THR A 403 -18.21 15.65 -9.39
C THR A 403 -18.91 17.00 -9.54
N GLU A 404 -20.17 17.18 -9.12
CA GLU A 404 -20.92 18.42 -9.33
C GLU A 404 -21.11 19.28 -8.09
N ILE A 405 -20.54 18.87 -6.97
CA ILE A 405 -20.55 19.63 -5.71
C ILE A 405 -19.74 20.91 -5.91
N ASN A 406 -20.37 22.06 -5.68
CA ASN A 406 -19.76 23.38 -5.94
C ASN A 406 -19.25 24.09 -4.69
N ASP A 407 -19.64 23.61 -3.50
CA ASP A 407 -19.22 24.15 -2.20
C ASP A 407 -18.10 23.30 -1.56
N ASN A 408 -17.56 22.33 -2.30
CA ASN A 408 -16.37 21.56 -1.95
C ASN A 408 -15.61 21.13 -3.23
N ASP A 409 -14.76 22.03 -3.73
CA ASP A 409 -14.00 21.82 -4.97
C ASP A 409 -12.98 20.67 -4.87
N ASP A 410 -12.42 20.40 -3.68
CA ASP A 410 -11.48 19.30 -3.47
C ASP A 410 -12.16 17.95 -3.71
N LEU A 411 -13.33 17.72 -3.13
CA LEU A 411 -14.12 16.50 -3.34
C LEU A 411 -14.52 16.34 -4.81
N ALA A 412 -15.02 17.41 -5.44
CA ALA A 412 -15.42 17.37 -6.85
C ALA A 412 -14.24 17.06 -7.79
N THR A 413 -13.07 17.64 -7.50
CA THR A 413 -11.84 17.40 -8.25
C THR A 413 -11.38 15.95 -8.08
N ARG A 414 -11.33 15.43 -6.85
CA ARG A 414 -10.93 14.04 -6.58
C ARG A 414 -11.83 13.03 -7.26
N ALA A 415 -13.15 13.22 -7.20
CA ALA A 415 -14.11 12.36 -7.87
C ALA A 415 -13.93 12.38 -9.40
N GLY A 416 -13.77 13.56 -9.99
CA GLY A 416 -13.51 13.70 -11.42
C GLY A 416 -12.21 13.02 -11.86
N LEU A 417 -11.14 13.18 -11.08
CA LEU A 417 -9.85 12.52 -11.33
C LEU A 417 -9.97 10.99 -11.22
N LEU A 418 -10.64 10.47 -10.19
CA LEU A 418 -10.88 9.04 -10.01
C LEU A 418 -11.65 8.45 -11.21
N LEU A 419 -12.78 9.06 -11.58
CA LEU A 419 -13.62 8.60 -12.69
C LEU A 419 -12.89 8.62 -14.04
N ASN A 420 -12.03 9.62 -14.27
CA ASN A 420 -11.18 9.66 -15.45
C ASN A 420 -10.12 8.54 -15.41
N ARG A 421 -9.42 8.39 -14.27
CA ARG A 421 -8.34 7.40 -14.11
C ARG A 421 -8.84 5.97 -14.23
N MET A 422 -10.00 5.63 -13.67
CA MET A 422 -10.57 4.29 -13.79
C MET A 422 -10.84 3.89 -15.26
N CYS A 423 -11.09 4.85 -16.15
CA CYS A 423 -11.29 4.56 -17.57
C CYS A 423 -9.99 4.09 -18.27
N GLY A 424 -8.83 4.39 -17.67
CA GLY A 424 -7.52 3.92 -18.13
C GLY A 424 -7.13 2.52 -17.65
N VAL A 425 -7.86 1.96 -16.68
CA VAL A 425 -7.59 0.62 -16.12
C VAL A 425 -8.51 -0.40 -16.79
N ILE A 426 -8.00 -1.59 -17.08
CA ILE A 426 -8.79 -2.70 -17.62
C ILE A 426 -9.56 -3.35 -16.46
N PRO A 427 -10.90 -3.31 -16.44
CA PRO A 427 -11.68 -3.98 -15.42
C PRO A 427 -11.65 -5.51 -15.59
N PRO A 428 -12.09 -6.28 -14.57
CA PRO A 428 -12.45 -7.67 -14.75
C PRO A 428 -13.41 -7.82 -15.94
N ARG A 429 -13.19 -8.81 -16.80
CA ARG A 429 -13.96 -8.98 -18.06
C ARG A 429 -15.48 -8.96 -17.84
N ARG A 430 -15.95 -9.54 -16.72
CA ARG A 430 -17.37 -9.58 -16.34
C ARG A 430 -17.96 -8.20 -16.03
N LEU A 431 -17.13 -7.25 -15.63
CA LEU A 431 -17.55 -5.91 -15.19
C LEU A 431 -17.43 -4.85 -16.30
N ILE A 432 -16.85 -5.18 -17.46
CA ILE A 432 -16.68 -4.22 -18.56
C ILE A 432 -18.04 -3.63 -18.98
N HIS A 433 -19.04 -4.50 -19.16
CA HIS A 433 -20.39 -4.08 -19.52
C HIS A 433 -21.08 -3.36 -18.36
N SER A 434 -20.94 -3.82 -17.12
CA SER A 434 -21.51 -3.17 -15.93
C SER A 434 -21.02 -1.72 -15.74
N VAL A 435 -19.74 -1.44 -16.04
CA VAL A 435 -19.19 -0.08 -15.97
C VAL A 435 -19.85 0.81 -17.04
N LEU A 436 -19.97 0.32 -18.27
CA LEU A 436 -20.66 1.05 -19.34
C LEU A 436 -22.13 1.30 -19.01
N ASP A 437 -22.83 0.29 -18.49
CA ASP A 437 -24.24 0.40 -18.08
C ASP A 437 -24.42 1.51 -17.05
N GLN A 438 -23.53 1.60 -16.05
CA GLN A 438 -23.59 2.67 -15.05
C GLN A 438 -23.34 4.06 -15.67
N LEU A 439 -22.40 4.18 -16.61
CA LEU A 439 -22.17 5.43 -17.34
C LEU A 439 -23.40 5.82 -18.18
N PHE A 440 -24.02 4.87 -18.89
CA PHE A 440 -25.22 5.12 -19.70
C PHE A 440 -26.41 5.50 -18.82
N GLN A 441 -26.64 4.77 -17.73
CA GLN A 441 -27.70 5.09 -16.79
C GLN A 441 -27.54 6.49 -16.22
N ALA A 442 -26.31 6.90 -15.87
CA ALA A 442 -26.06 8.23 -15.36
C ALA A 442 -26.28 9.32 -16.42
N ILE A 443 -25.89 9.09 -17.68
CA ILE A 443 -26.19 10.01 -18.78
C ILE A 443 -27.70 10.12 -19.03
N GLN A 444 -28.42 9.00 -19.02
CA GLN A 444 -29.84 8.98 -19.39
C GLN A 444 -30.78 9.43 -18.26
N LYS A 445 -30.45 9.12 -17.00
CA LYS A 445 -31.36 9.25 -15.85
C LYS A 445 -30.94 10.32 -14.85
N SER A 446 -29.72 10.86 -14.94
CA SER A 446 -29.30 11.90 -13.99
C SER A 446 -30.10 13.18 -14.21
N PRO A 447 -30.76 13.72 -13.16
CA PRO A 447 -31.45 15.01 -13.26
C PRO A 447 -30.46 16.17 -13.44
N SER A 448 -29.20 15.98 -13.04
CA SER A 448 -28.18 17.01 -13.22
C SER A 448 -27.55 16.96 -14.62
N TRP A 449 -27.72 18.04 -15.37
CA TRP A 449 -27.04 18.25 -16.65
C TRP A 449 -25.51 18.31 -16.50
N ARG A 450 -24.99 18.76 -15.33
CA ARG A 450 -23.54 18.82 -15.07
C ARG A 450 -22.95 17.43 -14.94
N VAL A 451 -23.67 16.52 -14.29
CA VAL A 451 -23.29 15.11 -14.23
C VAL A 451 -23.31 14.51 -15.64
N ARG A 452 -24.38 14.72 -16.43
CA ARG A 452 -24.43 14.26 -17.82
C ARG A 452 -23.24 14.78 -18.65
N LEU A 453 -22.94 16.08 -18.54
CA LEU A 453 -21.82 16.74 -19.20
C LEU A 453 -20.47 16.11 -18.84
N LYS A 454 -20.23 15.84 -17.55
CA LYS A 454 -18.95 15.29 -17.06
C LYS A 454 -18.76 13.81 -17.42
N ILE A 455 -19.84 13.04 -17.58
CA ILE A 455 -19.77 11.61 -17.87
C ILE A 455 -19.58 11.32 -19.36
N LEU A 456 -20.12 12.15 -20.27
CA LEU A 456 -20.00 11.97 -21.71
C LEU A 456 -18.54 11.73 -22.18
N PRO A 457 -17.53 12.55 -21.78
CA PRO A 457 -16.12 12.27 -22.10
C PRO A 457 -15.60 10.94 -21.58
N LEU A 458 -16.09 10.46 -20.43
CA LEU A 458 -15.64 9.20 -19.83
C LEU A 458 -16.03 8.02 -20.71
N VAL A 459 -17.23 8.03 -21.31
CA VAL A 459 -17.67 7.01 -22.25
C VAL A 459 -16.72 6.91 -23.44
N GLN A 460 -16.29 8.04 -23.99
CA GLN A 460 -15.31 8.07 -25.08
C GLN A 460 -13.96 7.45 -24.64
N ILE A 461 -13.42 7.87 -23.49
CA ILE A 461 -12.12 7.38 -23.00
C ILE A 461 -12.20 5.88 -22.75
N TYR A 462 -13.28 5.42 -22.11
CA TYR A 462 -13.50 4.02 -21.79
C TYR A 462 -13.64 3.19 -23.07
N TYR A 463 -14.43 3.63 -24.04
CA TYR A 463 -14.58 2.93 -25.32
C TYR A 463 -13.26 2.87 -26.09
N PHE A 464 -12.48 3.96 -26.12
CA PHE A 464 -11.18 3.97 -26.78
C PHE A 464 -10.23 2.90 -26.21
N ARG A 465 -10.25 2.69 -24.89
CA ARG A 465 -9.37 1.73 -24.20
C ARG A 465 -9.89 0.30 -24.26
N GLN A 466 -11.19 0.11 -24.06
CA GLN A 466 -11.81 -1.21 -23.89
C GLN A 466 -12.57 -1.71 -25.13
N GLY A 467 -12.62 -0.91 -26.21
CA GLY A 467 -13.36 -1.18 -27.45
C GLY A 467 -13.31 -2.62 -27.96
N PRO A 468 -12.13 -3.25 -28.08
CA PRO A 468 -12.02 -4.64 -28.54
C PRO A 468 -12.73 -5.68 -27.67
N LEU A 469 -13.02 -5.35 -26.41
CA LEU A 469 -13.68 -6.23 -25.43
C LEU A 469 -15.18 -5.93 -25.29
N ILE A 470 -15.67 -4.84 -25.88
CA ILE A 470 -17.08 -4.42 -25.81
C ILE A 470 -17.87 -5.13 -26.92
N LYS A 471 -19.05 -5.63 -26.59
CA LYS A 471 -19.93 -6.34 -27.55
C LYS A 471 -20.57 -5.34 -28.51
N ASP A 472 -20.76 -5.73 -29.76
CA ASP A 472 -21.39 -4.87 -30.79
C ASP A 472 -22.76 -4.30 -30.37
N VAL A 473 -23.54 -5.06 -29.59
CA VAL A 473 -24.83 -4.61 -29.03
C VAL A 473 -24.65 -3.39 -28.11
N MET A 474 -23.65 -3.44 -27.22
CA MET A 474 -23.36 -2.33 -26.31
C MET A 474 -22.75 -1.12 -27.03
N ILE A 475 -21.99 -1.35 -28.12
CA ILE A 475 -21.52 -0.25 -28.98
C ILE A 475 -22.72 0.46 -29.62
N SER A 476 -23.72 -0.30 -30.05
CA SER A 476 -24.94 0.26 -30.64
C SER A 476 -25.76 1.06 -29.62
N GLU A 477 -25.92 0.52 -28.41
CA GLU A 477 -26.57 1.22 -27.30
C GLU A 477 -25.82 2.50 -26.91
N MET A 478 -24.49 2.45 -26.82
CA MET A 478 -23.64 3.62 -26.57
C MET A 478 -23.91 4.74 -27.58
N MET A 479 -23.92 4.39 -28.88
CA MET A 479 -24.21 5.36 -29.94
C MET A 479 -25.61 5.96 -29.78
N GLU A 480 -26.60 5.13 -29.45
CA GLU A 480 -27.96 5.61 -29.21
C GLU A 480 -28.03 6.56 -28.02
N VAL A 481 -27.40 6.21 -26.89
CA VAL A 481 -27.32 7.06 -25.68
C VAL A 481 -26.72 8.43 -26.03
N ILE A 482 -25.58 8.45 -26.73
CA ILE A 482 -24.90 9.70 -27.12
C ILE A 482 -25.76 10.49 -28.10
N CYS A 483 -26.38 9.82 -29.09
CA CYS A 483 -27.25 10.49 -30.06
C CYS A 483 -28.50 11.11 -29.41
N ARG A 484 -29.09 10.49 -28.38
CA ARG A 484 -30.19 11.12 -27.62
C ARG A 484 -29.74 12.39 -26.92
N CYS A 485 -28.49 12.44 -26.44
CA CYS A 485 -27.93 13.64 -25.80
C CYS A 485 -27.69 14.81 -26.78
N LEU A 486 -27.71 14.56 -28.10
CA LEU A 486 -27.68 15.65 -29.10
C LEU A 486 -29.00 16.45 -29.11
N ASP A 487 -30.08 15.88 -28.58
CA ASP A 487 -31.37 16.52 -28.43
C ASP A 487 -31.62 16.93 -26.94
N ASP A 488 -30.57 16.96 -26.09
CA ASP A 488 -30.67 17.39 -24.68
C ASP A 488 -31.13 18.85 -24.57
N GLU A 489 -31.86 19.21 -23.51
CA GLU A 489 -32.36 20.57 -23.28
C GLU A 489 -31.22 21.59 -23.10
N VAL A 490 -30.09 21.17 -22.54
CA VAL A 490 -28.93 22.03 -22.24
C VAL A 490 -27.93 22.04 -23.41
N VAL A 491 -27.53 23.24 -23.84
CA VAL A 491 -26.64 23.45 -25.01
C VAL A 491 -25.29 22.77 -24.82
N GLU A 492 -24.69 22.96 -23.64
CA GLU A 492 -23.37 22.44 -23.29
C GLU A 492 -23.33 20.91 -23.35
N VAL A 493 -24.43 20.25 -22.94
CA VAL A 493 -24.55 18.79 -23.04
C VAL A 493 -24.63 18.35 -24.50
N ARG A 494 -25.38 19.07 -25.35
CA ARG A 494 -25.45 18.78 -26.78
C ARG A 494 -24.09 18.92 -27.47
N GLU A 495 -23.35 19.97 -27.18
CA GLU A 495 -22.01 20.21 -27.73
C GLU A 495 -21.01 19.13 -27.29
N MET A 496 -21.06 18.73 -26.02
CA MET A 496 -20.22 17.65 -25.51
C MET A 496 -20.61 16.29 -26.10
N ALA A 497 -21.90 16.03 -26.29
CA ALA A 497 -22.39 14.82 -26.96
C ALA A 497 -21.91 14.77 -28.41
N ALA A 498 -21.92 15.89 -29.14
CA ALA A 498 -21.37 15.98 -30.49
C ALA A 498 -19.87 15.68 -30.53
N THR A 499 -19.12 16.23 -29.59
CA THR A 499 -17.66 15.98 -29.44
C THR A 499 -17.38 14.51 -29.13
N THR A 500 -18.11 13.94 -28.18
CA THR A 500 -18.01 12.54 -27.76
C THR A 500 -18.35 11.60 -28.91
N LEU A 501 -19.44 11.86 -29.63
CA LEU A 501 -19.87 11.07 -30.79
C LEU A 501 -18.83 11.11 -31.91
N SER A 502 -18.31 12.29 -32.22
CA SER A 502 -17.24 12.50 -33.20
C SER A 502 -16.02 11.62 -32.90
N ALA A 503 -15.60 11.53 -31.63
CA ALA A 503 -14.48 10.70 -31.23
C ALA A 503 -14.79 9.19 -31.26
N VAL A 504 -15.96 8.78 -30.77
CA VAL A 504 -16.41 7.39 -30.81
C VAL A 504 -16.51 6.88 -32.24
N LEU A 505 -17.01 7.70 -33.17
CA LEU A 505 -17.10 7.38 -34.59
C LEU A 505 -15.74 7.13 -35.24
N ARG A 506 -14.70 7.90 -34.89
CA ARG A 506 -13.34 7.72 -35.45
C ARG A 506 -12.74 6.36 -35.16
N VAL A 507 -13.10 5.78 -34.01
CA VAL A 507 -12.53 4.52 -33.53
C VAL A 507 -13.51 3.35 -33.61
N SER A 508 -14.69 3.58 -34.20
CA SER A 508 -15.70 2.55 -34.43
C SER A 508 -15.51 1.83 -35.78
N PRO A 509 -15.85 0.54 -35.88
CA PRO A 509 -15.87 -0.17 -37.16
C PRO A 509 -16.79 0.50 -38.19
N ARG A 510 -16.39 0.50 -39.47
CA ARG A 510 -17.15 1.14 -40.58
C ARG A 510 -18.62 0.71 -40.64
N ARG A 511 -18.93 -0.55 -40.32
CA ARG A 511 -20.31 -1.09 -40.29
C ARG A 511 -21.24 -0.32 -39.34
N SER A 512 -20.74 0.06 -38.16
CA SER A 512 -21.52 0.79 -37.15
C SER A 512 -21.78 2.24 -37.57
N VAL A 513 -20.83 2.82 -38.33
CA VAL A 513 -20.95 4.18 -38.90
C VAL A 513 -22.01 4.23 -40.01
N VAL A 514 -22.11 3.19 -40.84
CA VAL A 514 -23.11 3.15 -41.93
C VAL A 514 -24.54 3.06 -41.38
N ALA A 515 -24.77 2.30 -40.29
CA ALA A 515 -26.09 2.19 -39.67
C ALA A 515 -26.65 3.56 -39.20
N LEU A 516 -25.78 4.46 -38.73
CA LEU A 516 -26.15 5.82 -38.32
C LEU A 516 -26.60 6.71 -39.48
N LYS A 517 -26.13 6.45 -40.72
CA LYS A 517 -26.57 7.21 -41.92
C LYS A 517 -28.02 6.92 -42.32
N VAL A 518 -28.55 5.75 -41.94
CA VAL A 518 -29.88 5.27 -42.37
C VAL A 518 -30.97 5.53 -41.32
N THR A 519 -30.58 5.87 -40.09
CA THR A 519 -31.53 6.16 -39.00
C THR A 519 -32.20 7.52 -39.26
N PRO A 520 -33.53 7.70 -39.12
CA PRO A 520 -34.18 9.00 -39.32
C PRO A 520 -33.66 10.02 -38.30
N VAL A 521 -33.00 11.07 -38.79
CA VAL A 521 -32.24 12.02 -37.98
C VAL A 521 -33.00 13.35 -37.87
N SER A 522 -33.24 13.86 -36.65
CA SER A 522 -33.79 15.20 -36.36
C SER A 522 -32.94 16.31 -37.00
N SER A 523 -33.51 17.50 -37.23
CA SER A 523 -32.83 18.63 -37.90
C SER A 523 -31.53 19.07 -37.20
N GLN A 524 -31.43 18.95 -35.88
CA GLN A 524 -30.22 19.26 -35.10
C GLN A 524 -29.10 18.24 -35.31
N ARG A 525 -29.42 16.95 -35.41
CA ARG A 525 -28.42 15.90 -35.64
C ARG A 525 -27.77 16.00 -37.04
N ARG A 526 -28.44 16.61 -38.05
CA ARG A 526 -27.81 16.90 -39.37
C ARG A 526 -26.72 17.98 -39.30
N LEU A 527 -26.82 18.93 -38.38
CA LEU A 527 -25.83 20.02 -38.21
C LEU A 527 -24.50 19.51 -37.65
N CYS A 528 -24.52 18.56 -36.70
CA CYS A 528 -23.30 17.91 -36.21
C CYS A 528 -22.53 17.18 -37.31
N PHE A 529 -23.25 16.52 -38.22
CA PHE A 529 -22.62 15.84 -39.36
C PHE A 529 -22.02 16.82 -40.38
N ALA A 530 -22.53 18.05 -40.47
CA ALA A 530 -22.01 19.08 -41.37
C ALA A 530 -20.76 19.80 -40.83
N GLN A 531 -20.58 19.89 -39.50
CA GLN A 531 -19.45 20.59 -38.88
C GLN A 531 -18.14 19.77 -38.78
N HIS A 532 -18.19 18.46 -39.05
CA HIS A 532 -17.01 17.58 -39.03
C HIS A 532 -16.87 16.77 -40.34
N PRO A 533 -16.48 17.41 -41.46
CA PRO A 533 -16.39 16.76 -42.77
C PRO A 533 -15.29 15.69 -42.89
N ARG A 534 -14.38 15.57 -41.92
CA ARG A 534 -13.31 14.54 -41.91
C ARG A 534 -13.75 13.18 -41.32
N LEU A 535 -15.01 13.05 -40.92
CA LEU A 535 -15.59 11.80 -40.39
C LEU A 535 -16.30 10.94 -41.46
N PHE A 536 -16.29 11.39 -42.72
CA PHE A 536 -17.02 10.77 -43.81
C PHE A 536 -16.13 10.37 -44.98
#